data_AF-A0A2P4T9Q8-F1
#
_entry.id   AF-A0A2P4T9Q8-F1
#
_cell.length_a   1.000
_cell.length_b   1.000
_cell.length_c   1.000
_cell.angle_alpha   90.00
_cell.angle_beta   90.00
_cell.angle_gamma   90.00
#
_symmetry.space_group_name_H-M   'P 1'
#
loop_
_entity.id
_entity.type
_entity.pdbx_description
1 polymer ?
#
loop_
_entity_poly.entity_id
_entity_poly.type
_entity_poly.pdbx_seq_one_letter_code
_entity_poly.pdbx_strand_id
1 'polypeptide(L)'
;MLVSSVHPNVSQGCQGGCATCSDYNGCLSCKPRLFFVLERIGMKQIGVCLSSCPSGYYGTRYPDINKCAKCKADCDTCFTRNFCTKCKSGFYLYSGKCLEKCPDGLEANNHTMECTSIGSACPMFVAVHCEASEWSPWSPCTKKGKTCGFKRGNEVRVREIVQHPSARGNPCPATSESRKCMVQRKRCQKEGKGTTLSSS
;
A
#
# COMPACT_ATOMS: atom_id res chain seq x y z
N MET A 1 33.64 -35.88 47.03
CA MET A 1 32.90 -35.24 45.92
C MET A 1 32.05 -34.14 46.53
N LEU A 2 32.57 -32.92 46.65
CA LEU A 2 32.33 -31.78 45.75
C LEU A 2 30.83 -31.49 45.45
N VAL A 3 30.29 -30.56 46.26
CA VAL A 3 29.47 -29.36 45.97
C VAL A 3 28.42 -29.39 44.85
N SER A 4 27.18 -29.05 45.21
CA SER A 4 26.39 -27.92 44.65
C SER A 4 25.05 -27.84 45.41
N SER A 5 24.98 -27.05 46.47
CA SER A 5 24.60 -25.63 46.52
C SER A 5 23.12 -25.44 46.87
N VAL A 6 22.92 -25.29 48.17
CA VAL A 6 21.83 -24.53 48.77
C VAL A 6 21.73 -23.18 48.05
N HIS A 7 20.59 -22.90 47.40
CA HIS A 7 20.16 -21.55 47.11
C HIS A 7 18.88 -21.26 47.91
N PRO A 8 19.00 -20.71 49.13
CA PRO A 8 17.89 -20.09 49.81
C PRO A 8 17.70 -18.71 49.18
N ASN A 9 16.45 -18.33 48.91
CA ASN A 9 16.09 -16.94 48.60
C ASN A 9 16.57 -16.42 47.24
N VAL A 10 15.92 -16.89 46.15
CA VAL A 10 15.71 -16.00 45.00
C VAL A 10 14.74 -14.94 45.52
N SER A 11 15.25 -13.73 45.78
CA SER A 11 14.39 -12.57 45.99
C SER A 11 13.40 -12.53 44.83
N GLN A 12 12.11 -12.71 45.14
CA GLN A 12 11.02 -12.66 44.16
C GLN A 12 10.93 -11.22 43.65
N GLY A 13 11.88 -10.83 42.80
CA GLY A 13 12.01 -9.49 42.28
C GLY A 13 10.81 -9.14 41.43
N CYS A 14 10.50 -7.86 41.36
CA CYS A 14 9.40 -7.37 40.55
C CYS A 14 9.57 -7.79 39.08
N GLN A 15 8.60 -8.54 38.56
CA GLN A 15 8.62 -9.05 37.20
C GLN A 15 8.14 -7.98 36.19
N GLY A 16 8.34 -8.22 34.90
CA GLY A 16 7.75 -7.38 33.84
C GLY A 16 8.29 -5.94 33.79
N GLY A 17 9.56 -5.72 34.10
CA GLY A 17 10.17 -4.38 34.02
C GLY A 17 9.77 -3.43 35.15
N CYS A 18 9.12 -3.94 36.19
CA CYS A 18 8.82 -3.20 37.40
C CYS A 18 10.08 -2.98 38.26
N ALA A 19 10.22 -1.80 38.87
CA ALA A 19 11.32 -1.45 39.76
C ALA A 19 10.97 -1.69 41.23
N THR A 20 9.77 -1.32 41.66
CA THR A 20 9.23 -1.64 43.00
C THR A 20 7.80 -2.14 42.89
N CYS A 21 7.42 -3.14 43.68
CA CYS A 21 6.14 -3.83 43.59
C CYS A 21 5.64 -4.26 44.97
N SER A 22 4.35 -4.60 45.03
CA SER A 22 3.68 -5.19 46.20
C SER A 22 2.69 -6.25 45.72
N ASP A 23 2.42 -7.25 46.56
CA ASP A 23 1.52 -8.35 46.20
C ASP A 23 0.07 -7.87 45.94
N TYR A 24 -0.34 -6.80 46.62
CA TYR A 24 -1.68 -6.25 46.49
C TYR A 24 -1.79 -5.26 45.34
N ASN A 25 -0.90 -4.28 45.21
CA ASN A 25 -1.07 -3.25 44.18
C ASN A 25 -0.35 -3.57 42.87
N GLY A 26 0.33 -4.72 42.78
CA GLY A 26 1.18 -5.04 41.63
C GLY A 26 2.40 -4.13 41.62
N CYS A 27 2.74 -3.61 40.45
CA CYS A 27 3.85 -2.67 40.31
C CYS A 27 3.51 -1.29 40.91
N LEU A 28 4.47 -0.69 41.58
CA LEU A 28 4.41 0.65 42.18
C LEU A 28 5.25 1.66 41.38
N SER A 29 6.40 1.24 40.82
CA SER A 29 7.24 2.07 39.97
C SER A 29 7.85 1.28 38.83
N CYS A 30 7.94 1.89 37.65
CA CYS A 30 8.50 1.23 36.46
C CYS A 30 9.98 1.54 36.29
N LYS A 31 10.72 0.60 35.69
CA LYS A 31 12.07 0.88 35.18
C LYS A 31 12.03 1.99 34.12
N PRO A 32 13.14 2.72 33.90
CA PRO A 32 13.20 3.77 32.89
C PRO A 32 12.70 3.32 31.51
N ARG A 33 12.07 4.24 30.78
CA ARG A 33 11.47 4.08 29.44
C ARG A 33 10.14 3.31 29.38
N LEU A 34 9.74 2.59 30.43
CA LEU A 34 8.43 1.94 30.50
C LEU A 34 7.35 2.91 30.96
N PHE A 35 6.10 2.58 30.63
CA PHE A 35 4.91 3.31 31.01
C PHE A 35 4.14 2.58 32.09
N PHE A 36 3.82 3.29 33.16
CA PHE A 36 2.92 2.83 34.20
C PHE A 36 1.47 2.92 33.75
N VAL A 37 0.72 1.85 33.94
CA VAL A 37 -0.73 1.80 33.71
C VAL A 37 -1.42 1.04 34.83
N LEU A 38 -2.63 1.47 35.18
CA LEU A 38 -3.50 0.77 36.13
C LEU A 38 -4.44 -0.16 35.35
N GLU A 39 -4.29 -1.46 35.54
CA GLU A 39 -5.12 -2.48 34.95
C GLU A 39 -6.21 -2.91 35.95
N ARG A 40 -7.45 -3.01 35.47
CA ARG A 40 -8.61 -3.38 36.31
C ARG A 40 -8.88 -4.88 36.17
N ILE A 41 -8.73 -5.62 37.26
CA ILE A 41 -9.04 -7.05 37.35
C ILE A 41 -10.21 -7.20 38.31
N GLY A 42 -11.43 -7.30 37.77
CA GLY A 42 -12.66 -7.28 38.55
C GLY A 42 -12.85 -5.95 39.30
N MET A 43 -12.82 -5.99 40.64
CA MET A 43 -12.90 -4.81 41.50
C MET A 43 -11.53 -4.26 41.91
N LYS A 44 -10.44 -4.96 41.58
CA LYS A 44 -9.08 -4.60 41.94
C LYS A 44 -8.42 -3.78 40.83
N GLN A 45 -7.59 -2.81 41.19
CA GLN A 45 -6.67 -2.14 40.27
C GLN A 45 -5.25 -2.52 40.64
N ILE A 46 -4.47 -2.95 39.65
CA ILE A 46 -3.05 -3.27 39.82
C ILE A 46 -2.22 -2.41 38.88
N GLY A 47 -1.06 -1.95 39.34
CA GLY A 47 -0.09 -1.28 38.50
C GLY A 47 0.70 -2.27 37.67
N VAL A 48 0.88 -1.98 36.39
CA VAL A 48 1.71 -2.76 35.48
C VAL A 48 2.56 -1.82 34.63
N CYS A 49 3.71 -2.33 34.17
CA CYS A 49 4.65 -1.58 33.35
C CYS A 49 4.66 -2.13 31.93
N LEU A 50 4.37 -1.28 30.96
CA LEU A 50 4.32 -1.65 29.54
C LEU A 50 5.37 -0.88 28.73
N SER A 51 5.86 -1.50 27.67
CA SER A 51 6.75 -0.85 26.70
C SER A 51 6.00 0.14 25.79
N SER A 52 4.68 0.00 25.67
CA SER A 52 3.80 0.87 24.89
C SER A 52 2.41 0.91 25.51
N CYS A 53 1.72 2.04 25.38
CA CYS A 53 0.38 2.20 25.92
C CYS A 53 -0.65 1.38 25.12
N PRO A 54 -1.68 0.82 25.79
CA PRO A 54 -2.74 0.08 25.12
C PRO A 54 -3.59 0.99 24.22
N SER A 55 -4.39 0.38 23.33
CA SER A 55 -5.31 1.10 22.46
C SER A 55 -6.24 2.04 23.25
N GLY A 56 -6.48 3.24 22.73
CA GLY A 56 -7.21 4.30 23.42
C GLY A 56 -6.38 5.12 24.43
N TYR A 57 -5.07 4.85 24.55
CA TYR A 57 -4.16 5.60 25.40
C TYR A 57 -2.90 6.03 24.64
N TYR A 58 -2.33 7.18 25.02
CA TYR A 58 -1.06 7.69 24.53
C TYR A 58 -0.05 7.83 25.67
N GLY A 59 1.23 7.68 25.34
CA GLY A 59 2.32 7.79 26.31
C GLY A 59 2.58 9.24 26.71
N THR A 60 2.68 9.51 28.00
CA THR A 60 3.09 10.80 28.57
C THR A 60 4.32 10.62 29.43
N ARG A 61 5.33 11.48 29.25
CA ARG A 61 6.60 11.43 29.98
C ARG A 61 6.64 12.56 31.00
N TYR A 62 6.59 12.23 32.28
CA TYR A 62 6.81 13.18 33.37
C TYR A 62 8.22 13.00 33.92
N PRO A 63 8.77 13.98 34.67
CA PRO A 63 10.10 13.88 35.28
C PRO A 63 10.28 12.60 36.11
N ASP A 64 9.23 12.21 36.84
CA ASP A 64 9.31 11.09 37.80
C ASP A 64 8.76 9.76 37.26
N ILE A 65 7.84 9.81 36.29
CA ILE A 65 7.16 8.61 35.78
C ILE A 65 6.61 8.80 34.36
N ASN A 66 6.73 7.79 33.50
CA ASN A 66 5.97 7.77 32.25
C ASN A 66 4.64 7.07 32.51
N LYS A 67 3.52 7.66 32.08
CA LYS A 67 2.19 7.08 32.27
C LYS A 67 1.40 7.07 30.97
N CYS A 68 0.44 6.16 30.88
CA CYS A 68 -0.52 6.14 29.80
C CYS A 68 -1.71 7.05 30.11
N ALA A 69 -1.96 8.02 29.24
CA ALA A 69 -3.09 8.94 29.34
C ALA A 69 -4.14 8.60 28.28
N LYS A 70 -5.43 8.66 28.63
CA LYS A 70 -6.53 8.30 27.73
C LYS A 70 -6.66 9.32 26.58
N CYS A 71 -6.95 8.84 25.37
CA CYS A 71 -7.35 9.66 24.24
C CYS A 71 -8.68 10.40 24.50
N LYS A 72 -9.01 11.38 23.66
CA LYS A 72 -10.32 12.05 23.70
C LYS A 72 -11.46 11.09 23.35
N ALA A 73 -12.69 11.48 23.70
CA ALA A 73 -13.87 10.62 23.61
C ALA A 73 -14.23 10.23 22.16
N ASP A 74 -13.93 11.07 21.19
CA ASP A 74 -14.15 10.97 19.74
C ASP A 74 -13.02 10.20 19.01
N CYS A 75 -11.94 9.85 19.72
CA CYS A 75 -10.74 9.26 19.15
C CYS A 75 -10.50 7.82 19.63
N ASP A 76 -10.21 6.91 18.70
CA ASP A 76 -9.91 5.50 18.96
C ASP A 76 -8.41 5.30 19.27
N THR A 77 -7.52 5.84 18.43
CA THR A 77 -6.06 5.84 18.67
C THR A 77 -5.49 7.23 18.49
N CYS A 78 -4.60 7.65 19.39
CA CYS A 78 -4.01 8.99 19.38
C CYS A 78 -2.51 8.97 19.68
N PHE A 79 -1.79 9.92 19.08
CA PHE A 79 -0.39 10.19 19.39
C PHE A 79 -0.26 11.14 20.58
N THR A 80 -1.14 12.12 20.67
CA THR A 80 -1.29 13.02 21.83
C THR A 80 -2.76 13.27 22.11
N ARG A 81 -3.08 13.95 23.21
CA ARG A 81 -4.46 14.40 23.52
C ARG A 81 -5.15 15.14 22.37
N ASN A 82 -4.39 15.85 21.54
CA ASN A 82 -4.93 16.70 20.47
C ASN A 82 -4.63 16.17 19.06
N PHE A 83 -3.88 15.06 18.96
CA PHE A 83 -3.52 14.47 17.68
C PHE A 83 -4.00 13.02 17.66
N CYS A 84 -5.16 12.83 17.05
CA CYS A 84 -5.77 11.54 16.79
C CYS A 84 -5.22 10.94 15.49
N THR A 85 -5.01 9.63 15.48
CA THR A 85 -4.59 8.86 14.30
C THR A 85 -5.70 7.99 13.76
N LYS A 86 -6.74 7.70 14.56
CA LYS A 86 -7.92 6.96 14.12
C LYS A 86 -9.13 7.40 14.92
N CYS A 87 -10.17 7.84 14.23
CA CYS A 87 -11.42 8.26 14.86
C CYS A 87 -12.32 7.09 15.20
N LYS A 88 -13.23 7.32 16.15
CA LYS A 88 -14.31 6.36 16.41
C LYS A 88 -15.36 6.43 15.32
N SER A 89 -16.15 5.36 15.19
CA SER A 89 -17.29 5.31 14.29
C SER A 89 -18.21 6.51 14.47
N GLY A 90 -18.57 7.17 13.35
CA GLY A 90 -19.38 8.39 13.34
C GLY A 90 -18.57 9.68 13.33
N PHE A 91 -17.24 9.62 13.43
CA PHE A 91 -16.35 10.77 13.28
C PHE A 91 -15.35 10.54 12.14
N TYR A 92 -14.96 11.63 11.49
CA TYR A 92 -14.03 11.66 10.37
C TYR A 92 -12.75 12.37 10.74
N LEU A 93 -11.62 11.75 10.44
CA LEU A 93 -10.29 12.29 10.72
C LEU A 93 -9.96 13.42 9.74
N TYR A 94 -9.61 14.58 10.29
CA TYR A 94 -9.10 15.73 9.54
C TYR A 94 -7.99 16.44 10.34
N SER A 95 -6.80 16.52 9.76
CA SER A 95 -5.62 17.17 10.38
C SER A 95 -5.35 16.75 11.84
N GLY A 96 -5.49 15.46 12.14
CA GLY A 96 -5.28 14.91 13.48
C GLY A 96 -6.44 15.15 14.46
N LYS A 97 -7.61 15.63 14.01
CA LYS A 97 -8.81 15.81 14.82
C LYS A 97 -9.96 14.99 14.27
N CYS A 98 -10.87 14.56 15.14
CA CYS A 98 -12.08 13.84 14.75
C CYS A 98 -13.25 14.81 14.71
N LEU A 99 -13.96 14.86 13.59
CA LEU A 99 -15.08 15.76 13.35
C LEU A 99 -16.31 14.96 12.94
N GLU A 100 -17.50 15.35 13.36
CA GLU A 100 -18.75 14.70 12.90
C GLU A 100 -19.05 15.00 11.43
N LYS A 101 -18.65 16.18 10.95
CA LYS A 101 -18.82 16.64 9.57
C LYS A 101 -17.49 17.15 9.03
N CYS A 102 -17.22 16.86 7.76
CA CYS A 102 -16.01 17.35 7.10
C CYS A 102 -16.14 18.85 6.76
N PRO A 103 -15.04 19.61 6.80
CA PRO A 103 -15.00 21.00 6.34
C PRO A 103 -15.32 21.14 4.84
N ASP A 104 -15.60 22.36 4.39
CA ASP A 104 -15.93 22.64 2.99
C ASP A 104 -14.85 22.17 2.02
N GLY A 105 -15.27 21.54 0.91
CA GLY A 105 -14.37 20.99 -0.12
C GLY A 105 -13.84 19.59 0.18
N LEU A 106 -14.27 18.96 1.27
CA LEU A 106 -13.92 17.60 1.66
C LEU A 106 -15.19 16.75 1.83
N GLU A 107 -15.12 15.50 1.39
CA GLU A 107 -16.16 14.49 1.52
C GLU A 107 -15.78 13.44 2.56
N ALA A 108 -16.81 12.93 3.24
CA ALA A 108 -16.70 11.94 4.28
C ALA A 108 -16.50 10.53 3.67
N ASN A 109 -15.32 9.94 3.87
CA ASN A 109 -15.06 8.57 3.46
C ASN A 109 -15.47 7.60 4.58
N ASN A 110 -16.56 6.86 4.38
CA ASN A 110 -17.05 5.89 5.36
C ASN A 110 -16.19 4.63 5.49
N HIS A 111 -15.34 4.31 4.50
CA HIS A 111 -14.46 3.15 4.57
C HIS A 111 -13.23 3.42 5.44
N THR A 112 -12.65 4.62 5.34
CA THR A 112 -11.46 5.00 6.10
C THR A 112 -11.76 5.84 7.33
N MET A 113 -12.97 6.38 7.46
CA MET A 113 -13.36 7.36 8.48
C MET A 113 -12.46 8.61 8.44
N GLU A 114 -12.22 9.11 7.23
CA GLU A 114 -11.36 10.27 6.95
C GLU A 114 -12.09 11.30 6.10
N CYS A 115 -11.73 12.58 6.25
CA CYS A 115 -12.15 13.63 5.34
C CYS A 115 -11.22 13.66 4.13
N THR A 116 -11.73 13.26 2.98
CA THR A 116 -10.98 13.19 1.72
C THR A 116 -11.40 14.31 0.78
N SER A 117 -10.48 14.86 -0.01
CA SER A 117 -10.84 15.83 -1.05
C SER A 117 -11.68 15.16 -2.13
N ILE A 118 -12.60 15.91 -2.72
CA ILE A 118 -13.50 15.47 -3.80
C ILE A 118 -12.74 14.93 -5.03
N GLY A 119 -11.40 15.07 -5.11
CA GLY A 119 -10.54 14.47 -6.12
C GLY A 119 -9.48 13.48 -5.60
N SER A 120 -9.46 13.15 -4.31
CA SER A 120 -8.43 12.31 -3.68
C SER A 120 -8.90 10.89 -3.37
N ALA A 121 -9.63 10.27 -4.30
CA ALA A 121 -9.53 8.81 -4.38
C ALA A 121 -8.07 8.51 -4.76
N CYS A 122 -7.28 8.07 -3.78
CA CYS A 122 -5.89 7.70 -4.00
C CYS A 122 -5.76 6.80 -5.24
N PRO A 123 -4.77 7.06 -6.14
CA PRO A 123 -4.59 6.30 -7.38
C PRO A 123 -4.25 4.81 -7.14
N MET A 124 -4.03 4.39 -5.88
CA MET A 124 -3.77 3.00 -5.52
C MET A 124 -4.95 2.04 -5.73
N PHE A 125 -6.18 2.55 -5.84
CA PHE A 125 -7.36 1.73 -6.18
C PHE A 125 -7.95 2.04 -7.55
N VAL A 126 -7.37 3.00 -8.29
CA VAL A 126 -7.83 3.31 -9.64
C VAL A 126 -7.29 2.22 -10.56
N ALA A 127 -8.18 1.35 -11.02
CA ALA A 127 -7.84 0.38 -12.06
C ALA A 127 -7.50 1.15 -13.35
N VAL A 128 -6.21 1.32 -13.62
CA VAL A 128 -5.76 1.81 -14.93
C VAL A 128 -6.01 0.69 -15.93
N HIS A 129 -6.87 0.94 -16.91
CA HIS A 129 -7.15 0.02 -18.01
C HIS A 129 -6.13 0.22 -19.14
N CYS A 130 -5.92 -0.82 -19.93
CA CYS A 130 -4.99 -0.73 -21.07
C CYS A 130 -5.62 0.06 -22.23
N GLU A 131 -4.87 1.03 -22.76
CA GLU A 131 -5.29 1.85 -23.90
C GLU A 131 -4.29 1.69 -25.05
N ALA A 132 -4.81 1.43 -26.24
CA ALA A 132 -4.02 1.29 -27.45
C ALA A 132 -4.18 2.52 -28.33
N SER A 133 -3.13 2.86 -29.07
CA SER A 133 -3.11 3.98 -30.00
C SER A 133 -4.13 3.79 -31.13
N GLU A 134 -4.27 4.83 -31.95
CA GLU A 134 -4.85 4.66 -33.27
C GLU A 134 -4.08 3.63 -34.08
N TRP A 135 -4.78 2.94 -34.97
CA TRP A 135 -4.18 1.99 -35.88
C TRP A 135 -3.31 2.68 -36.92
N SER A 136 -2.19 2.07 -37.27
CA SER A 136 -1.44 2.44 -38.47
C SER A 136 -2.32 2.27 -39.72
N PRO A 137 -1.96 2.93 -40.83
CA PRO A 137 -2.46 2.55 -42.14
C PRO A 137 -2.17 1.07 -42.42
N TRP A 138 -3.00 0.46 -43.29
CA TRP A 138 -2.76 -0.90 -43.75
C TRP A 138 -1.47 -0.97 -44.59
N SER A 139 -0.68 -2.00 -44.36
CA SER A 139 0.48 -2.30 -45.20
C SER A 139 0.04 -2.59 -46.64
N PRO A 140 0.96 -2.52 -47.62
CA PRO A 140 0.71 -3.10 -48.93
C PRO A 140 0.28 -4.56 -48.82
N CYS A 141 -0.61 -5.00 -49.70
CA CYS A 141 -0.97 -6.40 -49.81
C CYS A 141 0.28 -7.22 -50.17
N THR A 142 0.59 -8.27 -49.40
CA THR A 142 1.75 -9.14 -49.65
C THR A 142 1.41 -10.63 -49.60
N LYS A 143 2.21 -11.45 -50.28
CA LYS A 143 2.15 -12.92 -50.17
C LYS A 143 3.57 -13.47 -50.07
N LYS A 144 3.90 -14.15 -48.97
CA LYS A 144 5.25 -14.67 -48.66
C LYS A 144 6.33 -13.57 -48.79
N GLY A 145 6.07 -12.40 -48.23
CA GLY A 145 7.00 -11.25 -48.24
C GLY A 145 7.15 -10.52 -49.59
N LYS A 146 6.39 -10.91 -50.63
CA LYS A 146 6.40 -10.26 -51.95
C LYS A 146 5.15 -9.41 -52.15
N THR A 147 5.27 -8.31 -52.90
CA THR A 147 4.17 -7.39 -53.29
C THR A 147 3.67 -7.62 -54.73
N CYS A 148 4.32 -8.51 -55.49
CA CYS A 148 4.00 -8.84 -56.88
C CYS A 148 3.83 -10.36 -57.07
N GLY A 149 3.28 -10.78 -58.21
CA GLY A 149 3.22 -12.19 -58.61
C GLY A 149 2.09 -13.01 -57.98
N PHE A 150 1.17 -12.39 -57.22
CA PHE A 150 0.01 -13.05 -56.64
C PHE A 150 -1.29 -12.26 -56.88
N LYS A 151 -2.43 -12.93 -56.68
CA LYS A 151 -3.78 -12.34 -56.76
C LYS A 151 -4.45 -12.17 -55.38
N ARG A 152 -4.08 -13.02 -54.42
CA ARG A 152 -4.59 -13.01 -53.03
C ARG A 152 -3.41 -12.95 -52.07
N GLY A 153 -3.42 -11.98 -51.16
CA GLY A 153 -2.40 -11.79 -50.14
C GLY A 153 -3.03 -11.39 -48.81
N ASN A 154 -2.19 -10.92 -47.88
CA ASN A 154 -2.63 -10.30 -46.65
C ASN A 154 -1.99 -8.92 -46.50
N GLU A 155 -2.73 -8.01 -45.90
CA GLU A 155 -2.25 -6.73 -45.41
C GLU A 155 -2.34 -6.73 -43.89
N VAL A 156 -1.38 -6.05 -43.25
CA VAL A 156 -1.26 -6.00 -41.80
C VAL A 156 -1.24 -4.54 -41.37
N ARG A 157 -1.91 -4.23 -40.27
CA ARG A 157 -1.77 -2.96 -39.57
C ARG A 157 -1.37 -3.22 -38.13
N VAL A 158 -0.68 -2.25 -37.54
CA VAL A 158 -0.17 -2.33 -36.18
C VAL A 158 -0.58 -1.10 -35.39
N ARG A 159 -0.62 -1.24 -34.07
CA ARG A 159 -0.83 -0.13 -33.13
C ARG A 159 0.00 -0.40 -31.88
N GLU A 160 0.27 0.65 -31.14
CA GLU A 160 1.07 0.57 -29.92
C GLU A 160 0.18 0.66 -28.69
N ILE A 161 0.69 0.17 -27.56
CA ILE A 161 0.02 0.35 -26.27
C ILE A 161 0.50 1.68 -25.70
N VAL A 162 -0.43 2.64 -25.57
CA VAL A 162 -0.15 3.98 -25.03
C VAL A 162 -0.17 3.95 -23.51
N GLN A 163 -1.03 3.12 -22.93
CA GLN A 163 -1.16 2.96 -21.48
C GLN A 163 -1.18 1.48 -21.10
N HIS A 164 -0.23 1.07 -20.27
CA HIS A 164 -0.22 -0.28 -19.70
C HIS A 164 -1.19 -0.40 -18.52
N PRO A 165 -1.83 -1.58 -18.33
CA PRO A 165 -2.81 -1.78 -17.28
C PRO A 165 -2.15 -1.98 -15.91
N SER A 166 -2.88 -1.58 -14.87
CA SER A 166 -2.56 -1.92 -13.47
C SER A 166 -2.90 -3.39 -13.14
N ALA A 167 -2.52 -3.88 -11.96
CA ALA A 167 -2.77 -5.27 -11.52
C ALA A 167 -4.25 -5.69 -11.52
N ARG A 168 -5.19 -4.73 -11.45
CA ARG A 168 -6.64 -4.96 -11.54
C ARG A 168 -7.26 -4.41 -12.83
N GLY A 169 -6.43 -3.96 -13.77
CA GLY A 169 -6.85 -3.44 -15.06
C GLY A 169 -7.23 -4.55 -16.05
N ASN A 170 -7.89 -4.16 -17.14
CA ASN A 170 -8.24 -5.09 -18.22
C ASN A 170 -6.98 -5.42 -19.05
N PRO A 171 -6.88 -6.64 -19.60
CA PRO A 171 -5.76 -7.01 -20.47
C PRO A 171 -5.73 -6.14 -21.73
N CYS A 172 -4.54 -5.94 -22.28
CA CYS A 172 -4.36 -5.12 -23.47
C CYS A 172 -5.02 -5.73 -24.71
N PRO A 173 -5.66 -4.90 -25.54
CA PRO A 173 -6.22 -5.37 -26.80
C PRO A 173 -5.10 -5.68 -27.81
N ALA A 174 -5.41 -6.41 -28.89
CA ALA A 174 -4.40 -6.85 -29.86
C ALA A 174 -3.68 -5.67 -30.54
N THR A 175 -2.36 -5.78 -30.72
CA THR A 175 -1.49 -4.75 -31.33
C THR A 175 -1.24 -4.95 -32.83
N SER A 176 -1.72 -6.07 -33.39
CA SER A 176 -1.57 -6.39 -34.81
C SER A 176 -2.85 -7.00 -35.34
N GLU A 177 -3.26 -6.57 -36.53
CA GLU A 177 -4.40 -7.11 -37.24
C GLU A 177 -4.02 -7.43 -38.68
N SER A 178 -4.47 -8.59 -39.16
CA SER A 178 -4.20 -9.08 -40.51
C SER A 178 -5.50 -9.34 -41.25
N ARG A 179 -5.57 -8.85 -42.49
CA ARG A 179 -6.74 -8.94 -43.35
C ARG A 179 -6.34 -9.49 -44.72
N LYS A 180 -7.22 -10.31 -45.30
CA LYS A 180 -7.05 -10.80 -46.67
C LYS A 180 -7.30 -9.67 -47.67
N CYS A 181 -6.44 -9.57 -48.67
CA CYS A 181 -6.53 -8.57 -49.72
C CYS A 181 -6.41 -9.22 -51.11
N MET A 182 -6.97 -8.55 -52.12
CA MET A 182 -6.94 -8.99 -53.52
C MET A 182 -6.32 -7.90 -54.37
N VAL A 183 -5.36 -8.29 -55.21
CA VAL A 183 -4.63 -7.37 -56.11
C VAL A 183 -4.56 -7.94 -57.51
N GLN A 184 -4.34 -7.07 -58.49
CA GLN A 184 -4.07 -7.48 -59.85
C GLN A 184 -2.68 -8.13 -59.95
N ARG A 185 -2.60 -9.28 -60.62
CA ARG A 185 -1.36 -10.06 -60.67
C ARG A 185 -0.35 -9.40 -61.61
N LYS A 186 0.53 -8.57 -61.05
CA LYS A 186 1.68 -7.98 -61.77
C LYS A 186 2.85 -8.96 -61.82
N ARG A 187 3.63 -8.99 -62.92
CA ARG A 187 4.88 -9.76 -63.01
C ARG A 187 5.92 -9.14 -62.08
N CYS A 188 6.61 -9.96 -61.30
CA CYS A 188 7.76 -9.51 -60.53
C CYS A 188 8.97 -9.31 -61.45
N GLN A 189 9.61 -8.15 -61.40
CA GLN A 189 10.94 -7.99 -61.99
C GLN A 189 11.96 -8.71 -61.08
N LYS A 190 12.86 -9.50 -61.68
CA LYS A 190 13.99 -10.11 -60.96
C LYS A 190 15.08 -9.04 -60.85
N GLU A 191 15.49 -8.66 -59.63
CA GLU A 191 16.73 -7.91 -59.45
C GLU A 191 17.91 -8.75 -59.96
N GLY A 192 18.70 -8.17 -60.84
CA GLY A 192 19.90 -8.76 -61.41
C GLY A 192 21.01 -8.89 -60.36
N LYS A 193 21.71 -10.01 -60.38
CA LYS A 193 22.98 -10.22 -59.69
C LYS A 193 23.97 -9.12 -60.10
N GLY A 194 24.52 -8.39 -59.13
CA GLY A 194 25.70 -7.56 -59.34
C GLY A 194 26.88 -8.43 -59.75
N THR A 195 27.32 -8.29 -60.98
CA THR A 195 28.58 -8.84 -61.50
C THR A 195 29.76 -8.10 -60.88
N THR A 196 30.67 -8.87 -60.29
CA THR A 196 32.07 -8.51 -60.03
C THR A 196 32.71 -7.89 -61.27
N LEU A 197 33.31 -6.70 -61.12
CA LEU A 197 34.36 -6.21 -62.01
C LEU A 197 35.55 -5.76 -61.16
N SER A 198 36.61 -6.55 -61.26
CA SER A 198 37.99 -6.18 -60.94
C SER A 198 38.53 -5.23 -62.01
N SER A 199 39.31 -4.24 -61.60
CA SER A 199 40.29 -3.51 -62.42
C SER A 199 41.33 -2.97 -61.43
N SER A 200 42.50 -3.61 -61.35
CA SER A 200 43.73 -3.29 -62.11
C SER A 200 44.40 -2.02 -61.60
#